data_AF-A0A7J8W1E2-F1
#
_entry.id   AF-A0A7J8W1E2-F1
#
_cell.length_a   1.000
_cell.length_b   1.000
_cell.length_c   1.000
_cell.angle_alpha   90.00
_cell.angle_beta   90.00
_cell.angle_gamma   90.00
#
_symmetry.space_group_name_H-M   'P 1'
#
loop_
_entity.id
_entity.type
_entity.pdbx_description
1 polymer ?
#
loop_
_entity_poly.entity_id
_entity_poly.type
_entity_poly.pdbx_seq_one_letter_code
_entity_poly.pdbx_strand_id
1 'polypeptide(L)'
;MKQVLQGLNYMPGFMFGKDVGYEEFLNRVRSGELKLKSQGLWDVPHPWLNLFIPKSQISDFNNGVFRGIVLERNITTGPVLVYPMNRQKWDDRMSAVIPDEEIFYTVGFLHSSGFDTWEAFEDQNKDIMRFCNKTGILFKQYLPHYSTKEEWVHHFGSKWK
;
A
#
# COMPACT_ATOMS: atom_id res chain seq x y z
N MET A 1 -10.87 -5.89 -25.75
CA MET A 1 -11.33 -6.22 -24.38
C MET A 1 -11.61 -7.70 -24.18
N LYS A 2 -12.52 -8.35 -24.94
CA LYS A 2 -12.92 -9.75 -24.69
C LYS A 2 -11.76 -10.75 -24.57
N GLN A 3 -10.72 -10.67 -25.41
CA GLN A 3 -9.57 -11.58 -25.35
C GLN A 3 -8.71 -11.41 -24.07
N VAL A 4 -8.52 -10.19 -23.56
CA VAL A 4 -7.73 -9.96 -22.34
C VAL A 4 -8.48 -10.44 -21.09
N LEU A 5 -9.81 -10.45 -21.14
CA LEU A 5 -10.67 -10.90 -20.04
C LEU A 5 -10.85 -12.43 -20.03
N GLN A 6 -10.62 -13.11 -21.17
CA GLN A 6 -10.70 -14.56 -21.30
C GLN A 6 -9.55 -15.23 -20.54
N GLY A 7 -9.77 -15.51 -19.25
CA GLY A 7 -8.78 -16.14 -18.37
C GLY A 7 -8.74 -15.53 -16.97
N LEU A 8 -9.39 -14.38 -16.76
CA LEU A 8 -9.53 -13.81 -15.42
C LEU A 8 -10.65 -14.53 -14.66
N ASN A 9 -10.43 -14.75 -13.36
CA ASN A 9 -11.37 -15.43 -12.47
C ASN A 9 -12.06 -14.44 -11.51
N TYR A 10 -12.58 -13.33 -12.04
CA TYR A 10 -13.41 -12.40 -11.27
C TYR A 10 -14.85 -12.94 -11.14
N MET A 11 -15.61 -12.43 -10.18
CA MET A 11 -16.99 -12.86 -9.97
C MET A 11 -17.87 -12.52 -11.21
N PRO A 12 -18.55 -13.52 -11.83
CA PRO A 12 -19.43 -13.26 -12.97
C PRO A 12 -20.48 -12.18 -12.64
N GLY A 13 -20.69 -11.26 -13.57
CA GLY A 13 -21.63 -10.13 -13.40
C GLY A 13 -21.04 -8.88 -12.73
N PHE A 14 -19.86 -8.95 -12.11
CA PHE A 14 -19.19 -7.81 -11.48
C PHE A 14 -18.12 -7.17 -12.39
N MET A 15 -18.54 -6.79 -13.59
CA MET A 15 -17.69 -6.11 -14.57
C MET A 15 -18.27 -4.73 -14.89
N PHE A 16 -17.48 -3.69 -14.64
CA PHE A 16 -17.85 -2.31 -14.91
C PHE A 16 -16.88 -1.71 -15.93
N GLY A 17 -17.42 -1.07 -16.97
CA GLY A 17 -16.64 -0.38 -17.99
C GLY A 17 -17.06 1.09 -18.06
N LYS A 18 -16.10 1.98 -18.25
CA LYS A 18 -16.32 3.40 -18.51
C LYS A 18 -15.30 3.87 -19.53
N ASP A 19 -15.77 4.47 -20.62
CA ASP A 19 -14.92 5.14 -21.60
C ASP A 19 -14.72 6.61 -21.19
N VAL A 20 -13.46 7.04 -21.13
CA VAL A 20 -13.05 8.38 -20.68
C VAL A 20 -11.84 8.86 -21.48
N GLY A 21 -11.60 10.16 -21.48
CA GLY A 21 -10.37 10.72 -22.05
C GLY A 21 -9.11 10.24 -21.32
N TYR A 22 -7.98 10.20 -22.01
CA TYR A 22 -6.70 9.81 -21.41
C TYR A 22 -6.33 10.70 -20.21
N GLU A 23 -6.43 12.02 -20.37
CA GLU A 23 -6.15 12.98 -19.31
C GLU A 23 -7.17 12.90 -18.16
N GLU A 24 -8.45 12.63 -18.47
CA GLU A 24 -9.48 12.40 -17.45
C GLU A 24 -9.10 11.20 -16.57
N PHE A 25 -8.64 10.10 -17.18
CA PHE A 25 -8.19 8.94 -16.43
C PHE A 25 -6.95 9.24 -15.58
N LEU A 26 -5.94 9.92 -16.12
CA LEU A 26 -4.73 10.27 -15.36
C LEU A 26 -5.06 11.20 -14.17
N ASN A 27 -5.98 12.15 -14.35
CA ASN A 27 -6.37 13.12 -13.33
C ASN A 27 -7.54 12.65 -12.44
N ARG A 28 -7.94 11.37 -12.50
CA ARG A 28 -9.18 10.88 -11.85
C ARG A 28 -9.25 11.12 -10.33
N VAL A 29 -8.11 11.13 -9.63
CA VAL A 29 -8.03 11.36 -8.18
C VAL A 29 -8.43 12.79 -7.80
N ARG A 30 -8.28 13.77 -8.71
CA ARG A 30 -8.65 15.18 -8.48
C ARG A 30 -10.12 15.35 -8.13
N SER A 31 -11.00 14.53 -8.71
CA SER A 31 -12.43 14.58 -8.38
C SER A 31 -12.69 14.20 -6.90
N GLY A 32 -11.95 13.21 -6.39
CA GLY A 32 -11.97 12.80 -4.99
C GLY A 32 -11.40 13.87 -4.06
N GLU A 33 -10.27 14.48 -4.44
CA GLU A 33 -9.69 15.62 -3.71
C GLU A 33 -10.69 16.76 -3.57
N LEU A 34 -11.28 17.23 -4.68
CA LEU A 34 -12.24 18.35 -4.66
C LEU A 34 -13.46 18.03 -3.79
N LYS A 35 -13.96 16.80 -3.86
CA LYS A 35 -15.06 16.33 -3.01
C LYS A 35 -14.69 16.38 -1.54
N LEU A 36 -13.53 15.80 -1.15
CA LEU A 36 -13.08 15.80 0.24
C LEU A 36 -12.79 17.21 0.76
N LYS A 37 -12.23 18.11 -0.07
CA LYS A 37 -12.05 19.53 0.26
C LYS A 37 -13.37 20.22 0.58
N SER A 38 -14.40 20.00 -0.25
CA SER A 38 -15.73 20.59 -0.01
C SER A 38 -16.39 20.10 1.29
N GLN A 39 -15.92 18.97 1.83
CA GLN A 39 -16.39 18.37 3.07
C GLN A 39 -15.50 18.68 4.29
N GLY A 40 -14.38 19.40 4.10
CA GLY A 40 -13.38 19.61 5.15
C GLY A 40 -12.60 18.35 5.53
N LEU A 41 -12.62 17.31 4.68
CA LEU A 41 -12.00 16.01 4.92
C LEU A 41 -10.65 15.83 4.20
N TRP A 42 -10.15 16.90 3.57
CA TRP A 42 -8.87 16.88 2.85
C TRP A 42 -7.70 17.35 3.70
N ASP A 43 -7.86 18.43 4.46
CA ASP A 43 -6.80 19.01 5.30
C ASP A 43 -6.86 18.41 6.71
N VAL A 44 -6.72 17.08 6.78
CA VAL A 44 -6.76 16.26 8.00
C VAL A 44 -5.50 15.40 8.10
N PRO A 45 -5.20 14.74 9.24
CA PRO A 45 -4.07 13.81 9.32
C PRO A 45 -4.23 12.60 8.37
N HIS A 46 -3.11 12.18 7.78
CA HIS A 46 -3.01 11.06 6.84
C HIS A 46 -1.97 10.04 7.34
N PRO A 47 -2.32 9.17 8.29
CA PRO A 47 -1.42 8.15 8.85
C PRO A 47 -1.22 6.99 7.86
N TRP A 48 -0.65 7.30 6.69
CA TRP A 48 -0.47 6.33 5.61
C TRP A 48 0.65 5.35 5.90
N LEU A 49 0.43 4.09 5.54
CA LEU A 49 1.45 3.06 5.53
C LEU A 49 1.59 2.50 4.12
N ASN A 50 2.77 2.67 3.52
CA ASN A 50 3.07 2.17 2.18
C ASN A 50 4.21 1.15 2.26
N LEU A 51 3.99 -0.05 1.74
CA LEU A 51 4.88 -1.19 1.84
C LEU A 51 5.10 -1.84 0.48
N PHE A 52 6.29 -2.38 0.28
CA PHE A 52 6.59 -3.40 -0.70
C PHE A 52 6.70 -4.75 -0.01
N ILE A 53 5.91 -5.73 -0.48
CA ILE A 53 5.84 -7.08 0.08
C ILE A 53 6.34 -8.08 -0.98
N PRO A 54 7.28 -8.99 -0.68
CA PRO A 54 7.69 -10.02 -1.63
C PRO A 54 6.50 -10.88 -2.11
N LYS A 55 6.48 -11.30 -3.38
CA LYS A 55 5.38 -12.12 -3.93
C LYS A 55 5.23 -13.42 -3.15
N SER A 56 6.33 -14.04 -2.74
CA SER A 56 6.29 -15.30 -1.98
C SER A 56 5.52 -15.18 -0.65
N GLN A 57 5.44 -13.97 -0.08
CA GLN A 57 4.89 -13.72 1.26
C GLN A 57 3.55 -12.97 1.25
N ILE A 58 3.02 -12.60 0.08
CA ILE A 58 1.77 -11.81 0.00
C ILE A 58 0.55 -12.56 0.55
N SER A 59 0.53 -13.88 0.47
CA SER A 59 -0.56 -14.70 1.01
C SER A 59 -0.55 -14.71 2.55
N ASP A 60 0.63 -14.82 3.16
CA ASP A 60 0.78 -14.74 4.62
C ASP A 60 0.47 -13.34 5.13
N PHE A 61 0.92 -12.31 4.40
CA PHE A 61 0.53 -10.93 4.64
C PHE A 61 -0.99 -10.77 4.60
N ASN A 62 -1.66 -11.30 3.57
CA ASN A 62 -3.12 -11.23 3.47
C ASN A 62 -3.83 -11.89 4.67
N ASN A 63 -3.39 -13.08 5.07
CA ASN A 63 -4.01 -13.80 6.18
C ASN A 63 -3.80 -13.10 7.53
N GLY A 64 -2.60 -12.60 7.82
CA GLY A 64 -2.32 -11.96 9.09
C GLY A 64 -2.75 -10.49 9.18
N VAL A 65 -2.67 -9.76 8.07
CA VAL A 65 -2.93 -8.32 8.04
C VAL A 65 -4.34 -8.03 7.58
N PHE A 66 -4.72 -8.36 6.34
CA PHE A 66 -6.04 -8.00 5.81
C PHE A 66 -7.15 -8.76 6.50
N ARG A 67 -6.99 -10.08 6.67
CA ARG A 67 -7.99 -10.95 7.32
C ARG A 67 -7.86 -11.03 8.84
N GLY A 68 -6.73 -10.56 9.38
CA GLY A 68 -6.47 -10.46 10.82
C GLY A 68 -6.59 -9.02 11.28
N ILE A 69 -5.44 -8.37 11.47
CA ILE A 69 -5.32 -7.04 12.13
C ILE A 69 -6.35 -6.02 11.61
N VAL A 70 -6.45 -5.84 10.30
CA VAL A 70 -7.31 -4.81 9.68
C VAL A 70 -8.79 -5.14 9.88
N LEU A 71 -9.16 -6.41 9.70
CA LEU A 71 -10.54 -6.87 9.89
C LEU A 71 -10.97 -6.79 11.37
N GLU A 72 -10.07 -7.18 12.28
CA GLU A 72 -10.32 -7.16 13.73
C GLU A 72 -10.46 -5.73 14.28
N ARG A 73 -9.59 -4.81 13.86
CA ARG A 73 -9.66 -3.41 14.28
C ARG A 73 -10.82 -2.67 13.62
N ASN A 74 -11.21 -3.06 12.41
CA ASN A 74 -12.35 -2.51 11.67
C ASN A 74 -12.32 -0.96 11.53
N ILE A 75 -11.12 -0.38 11.39
CA ILE A 75 -10.93 1.06 11.12
C ILE A 75 -10.63 1.28 9.64
N THR A 76 -11.62 1.78 8.88
CA THR A 76 -11.55 1.85 7.41
C THR A 76 -11.99 3.22 6.87
N THR A 77 -11.06 4.18 6.82
CA THR A 77 -11.33 5.57 6.38
C THR A 77 -10.65 5.96 5.06
N GLY A 78 -10.42 4.99 4.18
CA GLY A 78 -9.75 5.24 2.91
C GLY A 78 -9.45 3.95 2.16
N PRO A 79 -8.91 4.05 0.93
CA PRO A 79 -8.62 2.87 0.13
C PRO A 79 -7.39 2.11 0.66
N VAL A 80 -7.42 0.80 0.47
CA VAL A 80 -6.24 -0.06 0.55
C VAL A 80 -5.86 -0.49 -0.86
N LEU A 81 -4.68 -0.08 -1.31
CA LEU A 81 -4.16 -0.43 -2.64
C LEU A 81 -3.33 -1.71 -2.54
N VAL A 82 -3.55 -2.66 -3.46
CA VAL A 82 -2.74 -3.87 -3.58
C VAL A 82 -2.54 -4.21 -5.06
N TYR A 83 -1.30 -4.22 -5.54
CA TYR A 83 -0.99 -4.62 -6.92
C TYR A 83 0.47 -5.06 -7.07
N PRO A 84 0.77 -5.98 -8.01
CA PRO A 84 2.14 -6.45 -8.24
C PRO A 84 2.96 -5.46 -9.07
N MET A 85 4.27 -5.51 -8.86
CA MET A 85 5.31 -4.76 -9.53
C MET A 85 6.36 -5.72 -10.09
N ASN A 86 6.96 -5.37 -11.22
CA ASN A 86 8.03 -6.15 -11.85
C ASN A 86 9.38 -5.52 -11.52
N ARG A 87 10.24 -6.22 -10.78
CA ARG A 87 11.58 -5.76 -10.37
C ARG A 87 12.47 -5.37 -11.55
N GLN A 88 12.34 -6.02 -12.70
CA GLN A 88 13.11 -5.70 -13.92
C GLN A 88 12.91 -4.26 -14.43
N LYS A 89 11.88 -3.54 -13.95
CA LYS A 89 11.63 -2.12 -14.27
C LYS A 89 12.27 -1.15 -13.27
N TRP A 90 12.99 -1.66 -12.28
CA TRP A 90 13.68 -0.88 -11.25
C TRP A 90 15.19 -0.96 -11.47
N ASP A 91 15.84 0.19 -11.47
CA ASP A 91 17.29 0.29 -11.66
C ASP A 91 17.99 0.08 -10.31
N ASP A 92 18.70 -1.05 -10.18
CA ASP A 92 19.40 -1.41 -8.95
C ASP A 92 20.55 -0.46 -8.58
N ARG A 93 20.98 0.41 -9.50
CA ARG A 93 21.97 1.48 -9.24
C ARG A 93 21.37 2.66 -8.47
N MET A 94 20.04 2.74 -8.38
CA MET A 94 19.35 3.80 -7.65
C MET A 94 19.23 3.51 -6.15
N SER A 95 18.94 4.57 -5.39
CA SER A 95 18.78 4.52 -3.93
C SER A 95 17.46 3.89 -3.47
N ALA A 96 16.48 3.68 -4.36
CA ALA A 96 15.23 3.05 -3.99
C ALA A 96 15.47 1.63 -3.45
N VAL A 97 14.81 1.30 -2.34
CA VAL A 97 14.92 -0.01 -1.70
C VAL A 97 13.64 -0.80 -1.95
N ILE A 98 13.79 -1.96 -2.58
CA ILE A 98 12.69 -2.85 -2.96
C ILE A 98 13.02 -4.30 -2.54
N PRO A 99 12.03 -5.18 -2.41
CA PRO A 99 12.25 -6.60 -2.15
C PRO A 99 13.14 -7.29 -3.20
N ASP A 100 13.90 -8.28 -2.78
CA ASP A 100 14.77 -9.10 -3.63
C ASP A 100 13.99 -10.28 -4.25
N GLU A 101 12.93 -9.96 -4.99
CA GLU A 101 12.13 -10.91 -5.78
C GLU A 101 11.77 -10.31 -7.12
N GLU A 102 11.65 -11.15 -8.16
CA GLU A 102 11.27 -10.69 -9.51
C GLU A 102 9.91 -9.96 -9.51
N ILE A 103 8.98 -10.41 -8.68
CA ILE A 103 7.69 -9.78 -8.45
C ILE A 103 7.57 -9.46 -6.96
N PHE A 104 7.12 -8.25 -6.67
CA PHE A 104 6.71 -7.83 -5.32
C PHE A 104 5.43 -7.01 -5.42
N TYR A 105 4.71 -6.86 -4.32
CA TYR A 105 3.45 -6.14 -4.27
C TYR A 105 3.64 -4.79 -3.61
N THR A 106 3.04 -3.75 -4.20
CA THR A 106 2.76 -2.50 -3.50
C THR A 106 1.51 -2.70 -2.67
N VAL A 107 1.60 -2.39 -1.37
CA VAL A 107 0.47 -2.34 -0.44
C VAL A 107 0.43 -0.94 0.17
N GLY A 108 -0.67 -0.21 -0.01
CA GLY A 108 -0.84 1.14 0.49
C GLY A 108 -2.11 1.27 1.32
N PHE A 109 -1.97 1.52 2.62
CA PHE A 109 -3.06 1.88 3.52
C PHE A 109 -3.21 3.40 3.51
N LEU A 110 -4.16 3.92 2.72
CA LEU A 110 -4.32 5.36 2.50
C LEU A 110 -5.47 5.91 3.36
N HIS A 111 -5.33 5.76 4.67
CA HIS A 111 -6.33 6.22 5.64
C HIS A 111 -6.24 7.74 5.87
N SER A 112 -7.39 8.34 6.16
CA SER A 112 -7.49 9.69 6.73
C SER A 112 -8.09 9.58 8.13
N SER A 113 -7.67 10.43 9.07
CA SER A 113 -8.21 10.42 10.43
C SER A 113 -8.65 11.81 10.87
N GLY A 114 -9.39 11.90 11.98
CA GLY A 114 -9.53 13.16 12.70
C GLY A 114 -8.26 13.49 13.48
N PHE A 115 -8.14 14.75 13.92
CA PHE A 115 -7.00 15.23 14.72
C PHE A 115 -6.86 14.54 16.09
N ASP A 116 -7.94 13.98 16.64
CA ASP A 116 -7.94 13.29 17.93
C ASP A 116 -8.04 11.76 17.81
N THR A 117 -7.86 11.22 16.60
CA THR A 117 -8.10 9.78 16.31
C THR A 117 -7.00 9.14 15.47
N TRP A 118 -5.95 9.87 15.14
CA TRP A 118 -4.88 9.38 14.27
C TRP A 118 -4.06 8.28 14.93
N GLU A 119 -3.98 8.27 16.26
CA GLU A 119 -3.23 7.31 17.06
C GLU A 119 -3.73 5.87 16.83
N ALA A 120 -5.04 5.68 16.66
CA ALA A 120 -5.60 4.35 16.40
C ALA A 120 -5.10 3.76 15.06
N PHE A 121 -4.93 4.60 14.04
CA PHE A 121 -4.37 4.19 12.75
C PHE A 121 -2.87 3.96 12.85
N GLU A 122 -2.17 4.81 13.58
CA GLU A 122 -0.73 4.66 13.80
C GLU A 122 -0.42 3.38 14.58
N ASP A 123 -1.22 3.03 15.57
CA ASP A 123 -1.10 1.78 16.30
C ASP A 123 -1.40 0.57 15.40
N GLN A 124 -2.33 0.70 14.45
CA GLN A 124 -2.58 -0.35 13.46
C GLN A 124 -1.36 -0.51 12.55
N ASN A 125 -0.78 0.59 12.08
CA ASN A 125 0.42 0.57 11.26
C ASN A 125 1.59 -0.10 11.99
N LYS A 126 1.78 0.21 13.28
CA LYS A 126 2.78 -0.44 14.14
C LYS A 126 2.52 -1.92 14.30
N ASP A 127 1.27 -2.34 14.51
CA ASP A 127 0.93 -3.76 14.64
C ASP A 127 1.18 -4.53 13.33
N ILE A 128 0.88 -3.93 12.17
CA ILE A 128 1.18 -4.49 10.86
C ILE A 128 2.69 -4.71 10.70
N MET A 129 3.50 -3.67 10.98
CA MET A 129 4.96 -3.79 10.89
C MET A 129 5.53 -4.80 11.89
N ARG A 130 4.99 -4.83 13.12
CA ARG A 130 5.37 -5.81 14.15
C ARG A 130 5.03 -7.24 13.71
N PHE A 131 3.86 -7.45 13.11
CA PHE A 131 3.47 -8.74 12.55
C PHE A 131 4.45 -9.18 11.46
N CYS A 132 4.75 -8.29 10.51
CA CYS A 132 5.71 -8.59 9.44
C CYS A 132 7.08 -8.97 10.01
N ASN A 133 7.60 -8.21 10.97
CA ASN A 133 8.87 -8.53 11.62
C ASN A 133 8.83 -9.89 12.35
N LYS A 134 7.76 -10.16 13.11
CA LYS A 134 7.60 -11.40 13.88
C LYS A 134 7.51 -12.64 12.99
N THR A 135 6.88 -12.50 11.83
CA THR A 135 6.66 -13.60 10.87
C THR A 135 7.76 -13.73 9.82
N GLY A 136 8.77 -12.87 9.87
CA GLY A 136 9.86 -12.87 8.91
C GLY A 136 9.46 -12.37 7.52
N ILE A 137 8.38 -11.59 7.42
CA ILE A 137 8.01 -10.94 6.17
C ILE A 137 9.05 -9.87 5.86
N LEU A 138 9.75 -10.00 4.73
CA LEU A 138 10.85 -9.14 4.30
C LEU A 138 10.34 -7.88 3.59
N PHE A 139 9.45 -7.15 4.25
CA PHE A 139 8.86 -5.93 3.68
C PHE A 139 9.89 -4.79 3.59
N LYS A 140 9.62 -3.85 2.68
CA LYS A 140 10.29 -2.53 2.66
C LYS A 140 9.23 -1.44 2.72
N GLN A 141 9.41 -0.42 3.56
CA GLN A 141 8.54 0.75 3.49
C GLN A 141 8.80 1.53 2.19
N TYR A 142 7.74 1.92 1.49
CA TYR A 142 7.77 2.97 0.47
C TYR A 142 7.37 4.28 1.13
N LEU A 143 8.02 5.39 0.79
CA LEU A 143 7.94 6.64 1.58
C LEU A 143 8.28 6.40 3.08
N PRO A 144 9.44 5.78 3.38
CA PRO A 144 9.84 5.44 4.74
C PRO A 144 10.01 6.68 5.63
N HIS A 145 9.65 6.55 6.91
CA HIS A 145 9.72 7.63 7.90
C HIS A 145 10.37 7.17 9.22
N TYR A 146 11.53 6.52 9.13
CA TYR A 146 12.25 6.04 10.31
C TYR A 146 12.87 7.19 11.13
N SER A 147 12.92 6.98 12.45
CA SER A 147 13.33 8.00 13.42
C SER A 147 14.80 7.91 13.82
N THR A 148 15.42 6.75 13.62
CA THR A 148 16.81 6.47 14.03
C THR A 148 17.67 6.08 12.84
N LYS A 149 18.98 6.33 12.95
CA LYS A 149 19.95 5.94 11.92
C LYS A 149 19.99 4.42 11.77
N GLU A 150 19.86 3.69 12.86
CA GLU A 150 19.89 2.23 12.91
C GLU A 150 18.72 1.62 12.11
N GLU A 151 17.53 2.19 12.23
CA GLU A 151 16.37 1.82 11.40
C GLU A 151 16.62 2.10 9.91
N TRP A 152 17.23 3.24 9.58
CA TRP A 152 17.63 3.53 8.20
C TRP A 152 18.68 2.56 7.67
N VAL A 153 19.70 2.22 8.45
CA VAL A 153 20.72 1.21 8.09
C VAL A 153 20.04 -0.13 7.80
N HIS A 154 19.09 -0.55 8.66
CA HIS A 154 18.33 -1.77 8.46
C HIS A 154 17.46 -1.71 7.20
N HIS A 155 16.81 -0.57 6.94
CA HIS A 155 16.02 -0.35 5.73
C HIS A 155 16.87 -0.52 4.47
N PHE A 156 17.99 0.18 4.36
CA PHE A 156 18.89 0.10 3.20
C PHE A 156 19.61 -1.24 3.08
N GLY A 157 19.89 -1.92 4.21
CA GLY A 157 20.60 -3.20 4.21
C GLY A 157 21.95 -3.10 3.50
N SER A 158 22.17 -3.94 2.49
CA SER A 158 23.41 -3.93 1.69
C SER A 158 23.64 -2.62 0.92
N LYS A 159 22.60 -1.82 0.65
CA LYS A 159 22.69 -0.51 -0.03
C LYS A 159 23.14 0.64 0.89
N TRP A 160 23.37 0.39 2.17
CA TRP A 160 23.75 1.46 3.12
C TRP A 160 25.17 2.00 2.90
N LYS A 161 26.08 1.18 2.37
CA LYS A 161 27.50 1.52 2.19
C LYS A 161 27.77 2.27 0.91
#